data_AF-A0A2E3PJW4-F1
#
_entry.id   AF-A0A2E3PJW4-F1
#
_cell.length_a   1.000
_cell.length_b   1.000
_cell.length_c   1.000
_cell.angle_alpha   90.00
_cell.angle_beta   90.00
_cell.angle_gamma   90.00
#
_symmetry.space_group_name_H-M   'P 1'
#
loop_
_entity.id
_entity.type
_entity.pdbx_description
1 polymer ?
#
loop_
_entity_poly.entity_id
_entity_poly.type
_entity_poly.pdbx_seq_one_letter_code
_entity_poly.pdbx_strand_id
1 'polypeptide(L)'
;RLQGRDVTGAKNPDGPADPLIVHPDIRRSLMDQKSFAEGARAFVLWGAVMIDRAHRLEDADADGMISLLTPVIKGFLTDKGYDMTVQAQQVYGGHGYIEEWGMSQFTRDARIAMIYEGANGVQALDLVGRKLAQQGGKHVMAFFELVKGFCKENAGADEAFVTGFVEPLKAASKDLQAAGMYFMQNGMKNPNNALAGSYDFMHMFGHVCLGLMWAMMAKASTEALAAGTSDAAFHETKLATGRYYMARQLPATTMHLARIQSGADPVMALEAANF
;
A
#
# COMPACT_ATOMS: atom_id res chain seq x y z
N ARG A 1 -24.39 -14.60 -2.85
CA ARG A 1 -25.15 -14.90 -1.62
C ARG A 1 -26.26 -13.86 -1.45
N LEU A 2 -27.49 -14.28 -1.14
CA LEU A 2 -28.60 -13.38 -0.80
C LEU A 2 -28.72 -13.30 0.73
N GLN A 3 -28.78 -12.09 1.30
CA GLN A 3 -28.96 -11.87 2.75
C GLN A 3 -29.32 -10.41 3.02
N GLY A 4 -30.38 -10.16 3.81
CA GLY A 4 -30.83 -8.81 4.16
C GLY A 4 -31.44 -8.02 2.98
N ARG A 5 -31.75 -6.75 3.20
CA ARG A 5 -32.29 -5.82 2.19
C ARG A 5 -31.41 -4.58 2.10
N ASP A 6 -31.30 -3.99 0.92
CA ASP A 6 -30.65 -2.70 0.72
C ASP A 6 -31.42 -1.61 1.47
N VAL A 7 -30.69 -0.76 2.18
CA VAL A 7 -31.22 0.36 2.98
C VAL A 7 -31.90 1.44 2.12
N THR A 8 -31.64 1.46 0.82
CA THR A 8 -32.24 2.38 -0.17
C THR A 8 -33.45 1.79 -0.89
N GLY A 9 -33.91 0.62 -0.46
CA GLY A 9 -35.03 -0.11 -1.07
C GLY A 9 -34.58 -1.37 -1.81
N ALA A 10 -35.45 -2.38 -1.80
CA ALA A 10 -35.16 -3.72 -2.27
C ALA A 10 -34.60 -3.74 -3.71
N LYS A 11 -33.47 -4.40 -3.90
CA LYS A 11 -32.82 -4.58 -5.21
C LYS A 11 -33.14 -5.93 -5.86
N ASN A 12 -33.70 -6.86 -5.10
CA ASN A 12 -34.26 -8.12 -5.56
C ASN A 12 -35.69 -8.27 -5.00
N PRO A 13 -36.65 -7.49 -5.53
CA PRO A 13 -37.98 -7.36 -4.93
C PRO A 13 -38.75 -8.68 -4.88
N ASP A 14 -38.59 -9.52 -5.90
CA ASP A 14 -39.30 -10.80 -6.02
C ASP A 14 -38.58 -11.96 -5.30
N GLY A 15 -37.35 -11.73 -4.82
CA GLY A 15 -36.57 -12.72 -4.10
C GLY A 15 -36.67 -12.57 -2.57
N PRO A 16 -36.19 -13.57 -1.81
CA PRO A 16 -36.29 -13.57 -0.34
C PRO A 16 -35.38 -12.52 0.32
N ALA A 17 -34.30 -12.11 -0.36
CA ALA A 17 -33.32 -11.13 0.12
C ALA A 17 -32.54 -10.54 -1.06
N ASP A 18 -31.84 -9.44 -0.81
CA ASP A 18 -30.97 -8.81 -1.80
C ASP A 18 -29.56 -9.47 -1.80
N PRO A 19 -28.83 -9.41 -2.93
CA PRO A 19 -27.46 -9.89 -3.00
C PRO A 19 -26.53 -9.13 -2.05
N LEU A 20 -25.59 -9.81 -1.39
CA LEU A 20 -24.67 -9.18 -0.43
C LEU A 20 -23.95 -7.93 -0.96
N ILE A 21 -23.66 -7.88 -2.26
CA ILE A 21 -22.96 -6.77 -2.91
C ILE A 21 -23.72 -5.44 -2.84
N VAL A 22 -25.02 -5.43 -2.49
CA VAL A 22 -25.75 -4.16 -2.28
C VAL A 22 -25.33 -3.48 -0.98
N HIS A 23 -24.81 -4.23 0.00
CA HIS A 23 -24.49 -3.69 1.32
C HIS A 23 -23.20 -2.85 1.27
N PRO A 24 -23.20 -1.63 1.84
CA PRO A 24 -22.04 -0.75 1.81
C PRO A 24 -20.77 -1.35 2.43
N ASP A 25 -20.91 -2.11 3.51
CA ASP A 25 -19.76 -2.72 4.18
C ASP A 25 -19.11 -3.82 3.34
N ILE A 26 -19.92 -4.62 2.65
CA ILE A 26 -19.44 -5.63 1.69
C ILE A 26 -18.68 -4.94 0.55
N ARG A 27 -19.22 -3.85 0.00
CA ARG A 27 -18.53 -3.06 -1.03
C ARG A 27 -17.22 -2.48 -0.52
N ARG A 28 -17.21 -1.87 0.68
CA ARG A 28 -16.02 -1.32 1.31
C ARG A 28 -14.94 -2.39 1.44
N SER A 29 -15.27 -3.56 2.01
CA SER A 29 -14.29 -4.64 2.18
C SER A 29 -13.78 -5.18 0.85
N LEU A 30 -14.65 -5.36 -0.15
CA LEU A 30 -14.22 -5.79 -1.49
C LEU A 30 -13.37 -4.73 -2.20
N MET A 31 -13.63 -3.44 -1.96
CA MET A 31 -12.80 -2.35 -2.48
C MET A 31 -11.45 -2.26 -1.78
N ASP A 32 -11.37 -2.49 -0.46
CA ASP A 32 -10.10 -2.62 0.26
C ASP A 32 -9.26 -3.75 -0.37
N GLN A 33 -9.86 -4.92 -0.58
CA GLN A 33 -9.20 -6.09 -1.21
C GLN A 33 -8.76 -5.80 -2.65
N LYS A 34 -9.65 -5.31 -3.50
CA LYS A 34 -9.37 -5.03 -4.92
C LYS A 34 -8.29 -3.96 -5.09
N SER A 35 -8.43 -2.86 -4.35
CA SER A 35 -7.51 -1.73 -4.45
C SER A 35 -6.10 -2.07 -3.94
N PHE A 36 -6.00 -2.90 -2.90
CA PHE A 36 -4.72 -3.47 -2.49
C PHE A 36 -4.17 -4.44 -3.54
N ALA A 37 -4.94 -5.46 -3.94
CA ALA A 37 -4.44 -6.55 -4.78
C ALA A 37 -3.91 -6.05 -6.14
N GLU A 38 -4.60 -5.10 -6.75
CA GLU A 38 -4.16 -4.53 -8.03
C GLU A 38 -2.98 -3.57 -7.88
N GLY A 39 -2.97 -2.74 -6.84
CA GLY A 39 -1.83 -1.84 -6.54
C GLY A 39 -0.56 -2.63 -6.18
N ALA A 40 -0.70 -3.67 -5.35
CA ALA A 40 0.38 -4.57 -4.98
C ALA A 40 0.95 -5.31 -6.19
N ARG A 41 0.09 -5.79 -7.10
CA ARG A 41 0.55 -6.41 -8.35
C ARG A 41 1.35 -5.42 -9.20
N ALA A 42 0.88 -4.20 -9.37
CA ALA A 42 1.62 -3.17 -10.09
C ALA A 42 2.97 -2.88 -9.44
N PHE A 43 3.02 -2.81 -8.09
CA PHE A 43 4.27 -2.59 -7.36
C PHE A 43 5.27 -3.74 -7.53
N VAL A 44 4.83 -5.00 -7.44
CA VAL A 44 5.68 -6.18 -7.66
C VAL A 44 6.23 -6.19 -9.09
N LEU A 45 5.38 -5.94 -10.09
CA LEU A 45 5.81 -5.91 -11.49
C LEU A 45 6.78 -4.77 -11.76
N TRP A 46 6.56 -3.59 -11.16
CA TRP A 46 7.51 -2.48 -11.25
C TRP A 46 8.86 -2.83 -10.60
N GLY A 47 8.83 -3.51 -9.45
CA GLY A 47 10.02 -4.06 -8.81
C GLY A 47 10.77 -5.04 -9.71
N ALA A 48 10.06 -5.97 -10.34
CA ALA A 48 10.65 -6.94 -11.28
C ALA A 48 11.31 -6.25 -12.49
N VAL A 49 10.69 -5.19 -13.03
CA VAL A 49 11.30 -4.38 -14.10
C VAL A 49 12.61 -3.73 -13.63
N MET A 50 12.69 -3.25 -12.39
CA MET A 50 13.93 -2.71 -11.85
C MET A 50 15.01 -3.79 -11.69
N ILE A 51 14.66 -5.02 -11.29
CA ILE A 51 15.59 -6.16 -11.26
C ILE A 51 16.12 -6.48 -12.66
N ASP A 52 15.24 -6.54 -13.66
CA ASP A 52 15.67 -6.80 -15.04
C ASP A 52 16.57 -5.68 -15.58
N ARG A 53 16.28 -4.40 -15.28
CA ARG A 53 17.17 -3.29 -15.64
C ARG A 53 18.53 -3.41 -14.96
N ALA A 54 18.55 -3.70 -13.66
CA ALA A 54 19.79 -3.87 -12.90
C ALA A 54 20.68 -4.97 -13.51
N HIS A 55 20.11 -6.15 -13.81
CA HIS A 55 20.90 -7.30 -14.28
C HIS A 55 21.16 -7.32 -15.78
N ARG A 56 20.23 -6.86 -16.61
CA ARG A 56 20.34 -6.97 -18.08
C ARG A 56 20.92 -5.72 -18.73
N LEU A 57 20.75 -4.56 -18.11
CA LEU A 57 21.24 -3.27 -18.60
C LEU A 57 22.35 -2.68 -17.72
N GLU A 58 22.79 -3.41 -16.68
CA GLU A 58 23.80 -2.98 -15.71
C GLU A 58 23.46 -1.61 -15.07
N ASP A 59 22.16 -1.35 -14.88
CA ASP A 59 21.64 -0.09 -14.36
C ASP A 59 21.78 -0.03 -12.82
N ALA A 60 22.88 0.58 -12.37
CA ALA A 60 23.19 0.73 -10.94
C ALA A 60 22.16 1.58 -10.16
N ASP A 61 21.44 2.49 -10.82
CA ASP A 61 20.39 3.28 -10.17
C ASP A 61 19.13 2.43 -9.95
N ALA A 62 18.79 1.57 -10.92
CA ALA A 62 17.72 0.58 -10.75
C ALA A 62 18.05 -0.42 -9.65
N ASP A 63 19.29 -0.94 -9.60
CA ASP A 63 19.75 -1.86 -8.55
C ASP A 63 19.60 -1.27 -7.15
N GLY A 64 20.08 -0.05 -6.96
CA GLY A 64 19.97 0.62 -5.66
C GLY A 64 18.53 0.97 -5.28
N MET A 65 17.69 1.35 -6.24
CA MET A 65 16.26 1.59 -6.00
C MET A 65 15.54 0.29 -5.58
N ILE A 66 15.76 -0.83 -6.27
CA ILE A 66 15.11 -2.09 -5.89
C ILE A 66 15.65 -2.66 -4.58
N SER A 67 16.94 -2.47 -4.28
CA SER A 67 17.53 -2.78 -2.97
C SER A 67 16.84 -2.01 -1.82
N LEU A 68 16.42 -0.76 -2.07
CA LEU A 68 15.64 0.03 -1.12
C LEU A 68 14.19 -0.48 -0.99
N LEU A 69 13.56 -0.87 -2.11
CA LEU A 69 12.14 -1.20 -2.15
C LEU A 69 11.83 -2.67 -1.81
N THR A 70 12.79 -3.58 -1.90
CA THR A 70 12.60 -5.01 -1.61
C THR A 70 12.11 -5.30 -0.19
N PRO A 71 12.62 -4.66 0.89
CA PRO A 71 12.04 -4.82 2.22
C PRO A 71 10.60 -4.30 2.32
N VAL A 72 10.25 -3.25 1.56
CA VAL A 72 8.88 -2.72 1.48
C VAL A 72 7.98 -3.71 0.74
N ILE A 73 8.41 -4.23 -0.42
CA ILE A 73 7.69 -5.27 -1.17
C ILE A 73 7.44 -6.48 -0.27
N LYS A 74 8.45 -6.96 0.47
CA LYS A 74 8.29 -8.11 1.34
C LYS A 74 7.37 -7.77 2.52
N GLY A 75 7.75 -6.82 3.37
CA GLY A 75 7.07 -6.58 4.63
C GLY A 75 5.66 -6.04 4.46
N PHE A 76 5.47 -5.01 3.63
CA PHE A 76 4.17 -4.39 3.43
C PHE A 76 3.17 -5.33 2.74
N LEU A 77 3.56 -6.00 1.65
CA LEU A 77 2.59 -6.83 0.89
C LEU A 77 2.25 -8.11 1.64
N THR A 78 3.14 -8.64 2.47
CA THR A 78 2.82 -9.85 3.25
C THR A 78 1.88 -9.53 4.40
N ASP A 79 2.08 -8.41 5.11
CA ASP A 79 1.13 -7.96 6.15
C ASP A 79 -0.24 -7.65 5.54
N LYS A 80 -0.28 -6.75 4.54
CA LYS A 80 -1.54 -6.35 3.92
C LYS A 80 -2.19 -7.49 3.15
N GLY A 81 -1.40 -8.36 2.53
CA GLY A 81 -1.89 -9.55 1.84
C GLY A 81 -2.61 -10.50 2.80
N TYR A 82 -2.01 -10.77 3.96
CA TYR A 82 -2.65 -11.56 5.01
C TYR A 82 -3.94 -10.89 5.50
N ASP A 83 -3.92 -9.59 5.82
CA ASP A 83 -5.13 -8.85 6.21
C ASP A 83 -6.26 -8.99 5.18
N MET A 84 -5.92 -8.92 3.88
CA MET A 84 -6.91 -9.06 2.82
C MET A 84 -7.47 -10.49 2.72
N THR A 85 -6.69 -11.52 3.05
CA THR A 85 -7.24 -12.90 3.14
C THR A 85 -8.27 -13.02 4.27
N VAL A 86 -8.03 -12.37 5.41
CA VAL A 86 -8.98 -12.34 6.54
C VAL A 86 -10.26 -11.61 6.13
N GLN A 87 -10.14 -10.48 5.44
CA GLN A 87 -11.31 -9.77 4.90
C GLN A 87 -12.07 -10.59 3.86
N ALA A 88 -11.35 -11.29 2.98
CA ALA A 88 -11.97 -12.17 1.99
C ALA A 88 -12.75 -13.30 2.68
N GLN A 89 -12.19 -13.90 3.74
CA GLN A 89 -12.87 -14.88 4.57
C GLN A 89 -14.15 -14.30 5.21
N GLN A 90 -14.08 -13.07 5.73
CA GLN A 90 -15.21 -12.39 6.37
C GLN A 90 -16.41 -12.21 5.42
N VAL A 91 -16.19 -11.99 4.12
CA VAL A 91 -17.27 -11.85 3.12
C VAL A 91 -18.13 -13.11 3.03
N TYR A 92 -17.58 -14.29 3.34
CA TYR A 92 -18.31 -15.56 3.36
C TYR A 92 -19.12 -15.78 4.65
N GLY A 93 -18.95 -14.93 5.67
CA GLY A 93 -19.55 -15.11 6.99
C GLY A 93 -19.14 -16.45 7.61
N GLY A 94 -20.08 -17.17 8.24
CA GLY A 94 -19.80 -18.46 8.86
C GLY A 94 -19.24 -19.52 7.89
N HIS A 95 -19.61 -19.47 6.61
CA HIS A 95 -19.06 -20.38 5.59
C HIS A 95 -17.56 -20.17 5.37
N GLY A 96 -17.05 -18.95 5.56
CA GLY A 96 -15.62 -18.67 5.42
C GLY A 96 -14.77 -19.42 6.45
N TYR A 97 -15.37 -19.83 7.57
CA TYR A 97 -14.70 -20.62 8.61
C TYR A 97 -14.70 -22.13 8.32
N ILE A 98 -15.50 -22.60 7.36
CA ILE A 98 -15.60 -24.01 7.00
C ILE A 98 -14.59 -24.30 5.87
N GLU A 99 -13.72 -25.29 6.10
CA GLU A 99 -12.61 -25.63 5.20
C GLU A 99 -13.03 -25.96 3.75
N GLU A 100 -14.28 -26.40 3.52
CA GLU A 100 -14.80 -26.69 2.16
C GLU A 100 -14.74 -25.47 1.22
N TRP A 101 -14.75 -24.26 1.76
CA TRP A 101 -14.68 -23.01 0.99
C TRP A 101 -13.24 -22.56 0.72
N GLY A 102 -12.24 -23.17 1.35
CA GLY A 102 -10.82 -22.86 1.17
C GLY A 102 -10.35 -21.50 1.71
N MET A 103 -11.25 -20.64 2.20
CA MET A 103 -10.87 -19.28 2.64
C MET A 103 -9.91 -19.30 3.84
N SER A 104 -10.13 -20.21 4.79
CA SER A 104 -9.21 -20.41 5.92
C SER A 104 -7.82 -20.87 5.48
N GLN A 105 -7.72 -21.66 4.40
CA GLN A 105 -6.45 -22.08 3.83
C GLN A 105 -5.64 -20.87 3.35
N PHE A 106 -6.24 -19.93 2.63
CA PHE A 106 -5.51 -18.74 2.16
C PHE A 106 -4.92 -17.93 3.31
N THR A 107 -5.65 -17.76 4.42
CA THR A 107 -5.14 -17.05 5.60
C THR A 107 -4.00 -17.81 6.27
N ARG A 108 -4.14 -19.13 6.46
CA ARG A 108 -3.09 -19.98 7.04
C ARG A 108 -1.82 -19.96 6.17
N ASP A 109 -1.97 -20.13 4.87
CA ASP A 109 -0.86 -20.23 3.92
C ASP A 109 -0.17 -18.86 3.75
N ALA A 110 -0.92 -17.75 3.75
CA ALA A 110 -0.35 -16.41 3.70
C ALA A 110 0.45 -16.04 4.97
N ARG A 111 0.17 -16.68 6.12
CA ARG A 111 0.80 -16.34 7.41
C ARG A 111 2.32 -16.50 7.38
N ILE A 112 2.83 -17.51 6.67
CA ILE A 112 4.26 -17.81 6.64
C ILE A 112 5.07 -16.73 5.92
N ALA A 113 4.46 -16.03 4.96
CA ALA A 113 5.15 -15.04 4.15
C ALA A 113 5.66 -13.84 4.97
N MET A 114 5.00 -13.53 6.08
CA MET A 114 5.41 -12.49 7.03
C MET A 114 6.60 -12.91 7.92
N ILE A 115 6.94 -14.21 7.95
CA ILE A 115 7.88 -14.80 8.92
C ILE A 115 9.17 -15.24 8.25
N TYR A 116 9.08 -16.04 7.17
CA TYR A 116 10.27 -16.57 6.49
C TYR A 116 11.05 -15.46 5.75
N GLU A 117 12.25 -15.80 5.26
CA GLU A 117 13.11 -14.88 4.48
C GLU A 117 13.31 -13.51 5.16
N GLY A 118 13.41 -13.54 6.50
CA GLY A 118 13.47 -12.37 7.38
C GLY A 118 12.08 -11.88 7.78
N ALA A 119 11.73 -12.04 9.06
CA ALA A 119 10.46 -11.58 9.62
C ALA A 119 10.22 -10.09 9.36
N ASN A 120 8.96 -9.66 9.25
CA ASN A 120 8.64 -8.29 8.83
C ASN A 120 9.24 -7.19 9.72
N GLY A 121 9.42 -7.44 11.02
CA GLY A 121 10.17 -6.54 11.91
C GLY A 121 11.65 -6.39 11.51
N VAL A 122 12.30 -7.47 11.06
CA VAL A 122 13.67 -7.43 10.55
C VAL A 122 13.75 -6.67 9.23
N GLN A 123 12.76 -6.82 8.34
CA GLN A 123 12.67 -6.05 7.09
C GLN A 123 12.53 -4.54 7.36
N ALA A 124 11.71 -4.18 8.34
CA ALA A 124 11.55 -2.80 8.78
C ALA A 124 12.86 -2.22 9.35
N LEU A 125 13.54 -2.97 10.21
CA LEU A 125 14.83 -2.58 10.78
C LEU A 125 15.91 -2.47 9.68
N ASP A 126 15.92 -3.37 8.69
CA ASP A 126 16.81 -3.29 7.54
C ASP A 126 16.57 -2.01 6.73
N LEU A 127 15.31 -1.73 6.40
CA LEU A 127 14.91 -0.55 5.64
C LEU A 127 15.44 0.72 6.31
N VAL A 128 15.12 0.93 7.59
CA VAL A 128 15.50 2.16 8.30
C VAL A 128 16.97 2.18 8.71
N GLY A 129 17.47 1.08 9.26
CA GLY A 129 18.81 0.99 9.83
C GLY A 129 19.93 0.81 8.81
N ARG A 130 19.64 0.31 7.61
CA ARG A 130 20.66 0.11 6.55
C ARG A 130 20.30 0.78 5.22
N LYS A 131 19.11 0.55 4.68
CA LYS A 131 18.78 0.98 3.30
C LYS A 131 18.66 2.49 3.14
N LEU A 132 18.09 3.20 4.13
CA LEU A 132 17.90 4.65 4.05
C LEU A 132 19.22 5.44 3.95
N ALA A 133 20.29 4.98 4.61
CA ALA A 133 21.58 5.66 4.61
C ALA A 133 22.53 5.20 3.49
N GLN A 134 22.13 4.16 2.72
CA GLN A 134 22.98 3.57 1.68
C GLN A 134 23.39 4.63 0.65
N GLN A 135 24.69 4.67 0.33
CA GLN A 135 25.29 5.69 -0.55
C GLN A 135 24.89 7.14 -0.17
N GLY A 136 24.85 7.44 1.13
CA GLY A 136 24.48 8.78 1.62
C GLY A 136 23.00 9.12 1.39
N GLY A 137 22.13 8.12 1.23
CA GLY A 137 20.71 8.31 0.97
C GLY A 137 20.36 8.56 -0.50
N LYS A 138 21.29 8.31 -1.43
CA LYS A 138 21.08 8.50 -2.88
C LYS A 138 19.74 7.92 -3.36
N HIS A 139 19.43 6.67 -3.03
CA HIS A 139 18.26 5.97 -3.56
C HIS A 139 16.94 6.44 -2.95
N VAL A 140 16.91 6.79 -1.65
CA VAL A 140 15.70 7.35 -1.05
C VAL A 140 15.42 8.76 -1.58
N MET A 141 16.45 9.58 -1.79
CA MET A 141 16.29 10.89 -2.43
C MET A 141 15.82 10.75 -3.88
N ALA A 142 16.35 9.77 -4.63
CA ALA A 142 15.87 9.44 -5.97
C ALA A 142 14.39 9.01 -5.97
N PHE A 143 13.93 8.23 -4.98
CA PHE A 143 12.52 7.89 -4.84
C PHE A 143 11.65 9.13 -4.56
N PHE A 144 12.10 10.03 -3.68
CA PHE A 144 11.38 11.28 -3.43
C PHE A 144 11.27 12.14 -4.68
N GLU A 145 12.35 12.29 -5.45
CA GLU A 145 12.32 13.03 -6.71
C GLU A 145 11.49 12.34 -7.78
N LEU A 146 11.42 11.00 -7.82
CA LEU A 146 10.52 10.26 -8.71
C LEU A 146 9.05 10.62 -8.45
N VAL A 147 8.61 10.55 -7.18
CA VAL A 147 7.21 10.86 -6.83
C VAL A 147 6.91 12.34 -7.05
N LYS A 148 7.82 13.23 -6.62
CA LYS A 148 7.68 14.68 -6.80
C LYS A 148 7.67 15.08 -8.27
N GLY A 149 8.53 14.47 -9.09
CA GLY A 149 8.58 14.64 -10.53
C GLY A 149 7.25 14.25 -11.17
N PHE A 150 6.74 13.06 -10.85
CA PHE A 150 5.43 12.61 -11.30
C PHE A 150 4.31 13.60 -10.91
N CYS A 151 4.24 14.04 -9.65
CA CYS A 151 3.23 15.01 -9.23
C CYS A 151 3.36 16.35 -9.96
N LYS A 152 4.59 16.82 -10.21
CA LYS A 152 4.85 18.09 -10.91
C LYS A 152 4.46 18.02 -12.37
N GLU A 153 4.86 16.96 -13.07
CA GLU A 153 4.58 16.76 -14.49
C GLU A 153 3.08 16.65 -14.78
N ASN A 154 2.30 16.16 -13.82
CA ASN A 154 0.86 15.97 -14.00
C ASN A 154 0.01 17.01 -13.22
N ALA A 155 0.62 18.09 -12.71
CA ALA A 155 -0.10 19.12 -11.96
C ALA A 155 -1.08 19.94 -12.82
N GLY A 156 -0.86 19.98 -14.15
CA GLY A 156 -1.74 20.65 -15.12
C GLY A 156 -2.67 19.70 -15.89
N ALA A 157 -2.81 18.45 -15.44
CA ALA A 157 -3.76 17.51 -16.02
C ALA A 157 -5.21 17.89 -15.67
N ASP A 158 -6.17 17.12 -16.20
CA ASP A 158 -7.60 17.28 -15.87
C ASP A 158 -7.85 17.31 -14.35
N GLU A 159 -8.78 18.16 -13.93
CA GLU A 159 -9.08 18.43 -12.52
C GLU A 159 -9.43 17.15 -11.75
N ALA A 160 -10.22 16.24 -12.35
CA ALA A 160 -10.61 15.01 -11.70
C ALA A 160 -9.43 14.04 -11.51
N PHE A 161 -8.41 14.11 -12.37
CA PHE A 161 -7.16 13.36 -12.18
C PHE A 161 -6.29 14.01 -11.10
N VAL A 162 -6.15 15.33 -11.11
CA VAL A 162 -5.34 16.06 -10.14
C VAL A 162 -5.85 15.84 -8.72
N THR A 163 -7.13 16.12 -8.48
CA THR A 163 -7.76 15.95 -7.16
C THR A 163 -7.87 14.48 -6.77
N GLY A 164 -8.14 13.58 -7.72
CA GLY A 164 -8.31 12.15 -7.45
C GLY A 164 -7.01 11.40 -7.15
N PHE A 165 -5.86 11.88 -7.64
CA PHE A 165 -4.61 11.12 -7.63
C PHE A 165 -3.36 11.94 -7.28
N VAL A 166 -3.16 13.10 -7.91
CA VAL A 166 -1.93 13.87 -7.75
C VAL A 166 -1.84 14.53 -6.37
N GLU A 167 -2.92 15.16 -5.91
CA GLU A 167 -2.94 15.84 -4.60
C GLU A 167 -2.81 14.86 -3.42
N PRO A 168 -3.57 13.74 -3.36
CA PRO A 168 -3.38 12.74 -2.32
C PRO A 168 -1.97 12.15 -2.31
N LEU A 169 -1.40 11.83 -3.48
CA LEU A 169 -0.04 11.32 -3.59
C LEU A 169 0.99 12.36 -3.11
N LYS A 170 0.78 13.64 -3.43
CA LYS A 170 1.64 14.73 -2.96
C LYS A 170 1.59 14.87 -1.44
N ALA A 171 0.42 14.74 -0.83
CA ALA A 171 0.27 14.76 0.62
C ALA A 171 1.01 13.59 1.28
N ALA A 172 0.79 12.36 0.78
CA ALA A 172 1.46 11.16 1.28
C ALA A 172 2.99 11.20 1.10
N SER A 173 3.47 11.78 -0.01
CA SER A 173 4.90 12.01 -0.25
C SER A 173 5.51 12.96 0.77
N LYS A 174 4.78 14.01 1.20
CA LYS A 174 5.23 14.91 2.26
C LYS A 174 5.33 14.19 3.60
N ASP A 175 4.37 13.33 3.93
CA ASP A 175 4.42 12.53 5.16
C ASP A 175 5.66 11.64 5.18
N LEU A 176 5.96 10.95 4.07
CA LEU A 176 7.14 10.09 3.95
C LEU A 176 8.46 10.87 4.07
N GLN A 177 8.54 12.05 3.47
CA GLN A 177 9.70 12.94 3.61
C GLN A 177 9.86 13.43 5.07
N ALA A 178 8.77 13.77 5.75
CA ALA A 178 8.79 14.19 7.15
C ALA A 178 9.28 13.07 8.06
N ALA A 179 8.88 11.81 7.82
CA ALA A 179 9.38 10.66 8.54
C ALA A 179 10.88 10.43 8.31
N GLY A 180 11.36 10.53 7.06
CA GLY A 180 12.80 10.44 6.76
C GLY A 180 13.61 11.54 7.46
N MET A 181 13.07 12.76 7.53
CA MET A 181 13.70 13.88 8.24
C MET A 181 13.73 13.66 9.75
N TYR A 182 12.67 13.09 10.33
CA TYR A 182 12.65 12.72 11.74
C TYR A 182 13.78 11.74 12.08
N PHE A 183 13.99 10.70 11.26
CA PHE A 183 15.08 9.75 11.45
C PHE A 183 16.46 10.39 11.32
N MET A 184 16.65 11.27 10.34
CA MET A 184 17.91 12.00 10.15
C MET A 184 18.26 12.87 11.38
N GLN A 185 17.26 13.55 11.94
CA GLN A 185 17.46 14.48 13.07
C GLN A 185 17.64 13.77 14.42
N ASN A 186 16.93 12.66 14.63
CA ASN A 186 16.82 12.01 15.95
C ASN A 186 17.56 10.68 16.03
N GLY A 187 17.67 9.93 14.92
CA GLY A 187 18.28 8.61 14.89
C GLY A 187 19.78 8.61 15.19
N MET A 188 20.51 9.63 14.76
CA MET A 188 21.94 9.78 15.10
C MET A 188 22.17 10.08 16.58
N LYS A 189 21.22 10.76 17.23
CA LYS A 189 21.31 11.11 18.66
C LYS A 189 20.89 9.94 19.55
N ASN A 190 19.82 9.25 19.14
CA ASN A 190 19.31 8.07 19.81
C ASN A 190 18.79 7.09 18.74
N PRO A 191 19.53 5.99 18.44
CA PRO A 191 19.12 5.01 17.45
C PRO A 191 17.73 4.42 17.70
N ASN A 192 17.28 4.34 18.95
CA ASN A 192 15.96 3.84 19.29
C ASN A 192 14.84 4.73 18.70
N ASN A 193 15.05 6.03 18.54
CA ASN A 193 14.05 6.90 17.90
C ASN A 193 13.81 6.51 16.44
N ALA A 194 14.84 6.08 15.72
CA ALA A 194 14.68 5.60 14.36
C ALA A 194 14.09 4.19 14.32
N LEU A 195 14.63 3.27 15.12
CA LEU A 195 14.28 1.86 15.04
C LEU A 195 12.88 1.55 15.61
N ALA A 196 12.40 2.32 16.61
CA ALA A 196 11.04 2.17 17.14
C ALA A 196 9.96 2.51 16.09
N GLY A 197 10.22 3.48 15.20
CA GLY A 197 9.32 3.85 14.11
C GLY A 197 9.48 3.02 12.84
N SER A 198 10.36 2.02 12.82
CA SER A 198 10.76 1.33 11.58
C SER A 198 9.60 0.61 10.89
N TYR A 199 8.74 -0.06 11.66
CA TYR A 199 7.60 -0.82 11.12
C TYR A 199 6.54 0.12 10.51
N ASP A 200 6.23 1.21 11.20
CA ASP A 200 5.34 2.26 10.71
C ASP A 200 5.90 2.92 9.44
N PHE A 201 7.21 3.14 9.35
CA PHE A 201 7.84 3.68 8.16
C PHE A 201 7.74 2.71 6.96
N MET A 202 7.96 1.42 7.18
CA MET A 202 7.82 0.40 6.12
C MET A 202 6.39 0.40 5.54
N HIS A 203 5.36 0.47 6.39
CA HIS A 203 3.97 0.56 5.95
C HIS A 203 3.65 1.87 5.25
N MET A 204 4.11 3.00 5.79
CA MET A 204 3.97 4.32 5.15
C MET A 204 4.59 4.32 3.76
N PHE A 205 5.81 3.81 3.61
CA PHE A 205 6.50 3.70 2.32
C PHE A 205 5.67 2.83 1.36
N GLY A 206 5.20 1.66 1.82
CA GLY A 206 4.34 0.78 1.03
C GLY A 206 3.07 1.47 0.52
N HIS A 207 2.41 2.26 1.36
CA HIS A 207 1.25 3.05 0.97
C HIS A 207 1.59 4.09 -0.11
N VAL A 208 2.71 4.80 0.01
CA VAL A 208 3.18 5.75 -1.02
C VAL A 208 3.53 5.04 -2.33
N CYS A 209 4.18 3.87 -2.28
CA CYS A 209 4.45 3.05 -3.47
C CYS A 209 3.16 2.65 -4.19
N LEU A 210 2.16 2.12 -3.47
CA LEU A 210 0.87 1.79 -4.07
C LEU A 210 0.13 3.03 -4.58
N GLY A 211 0.21 4.16 -3.87
CA GLY A 211 -0.32 5.44 -4.34
C GLY A 211 0.30 5.86 -5.68
N LEU A 212 1.63 5.80 -5.81
CA LEU A 212 2.33 6.05 -7.07
C LEU A 212 1.84 5.12 -8.18
N MET A 213 1.76 3.80 -7.91
CA MET A 213 1.28 2.82 -8.89
C MET A 213 -0.16 3.11 -9.32
N TRP A 214 -1.04 3.49 -8.40
CA TRP A 214 -2.41 3.88 -8.71
C TRP A 214 -2.49 5.14 -9.56
N ALA A 215 -1.66 6.15 -9.28
CA ALA A 215 -1.61 7.36 -10.09
C ALA A 215 -1.08 7.09 -11.51
N MET A 216 -0.07 6.21 -11.66
CA MET A 216 0.44 5.77 -12.96
C MET A 216 -0.60 4.98 -13.76
N MET A 217 -1.29 4.02 -13.13
CA MET A 217 -2.37 3.27 -13.77
C MET A 217 -3.54 4.17 -14.17
N ALA A 218 -3.86 5.18 -13.34
CA ALA A 218 -4.90 6.15 -13.63
C ALA A 218 -4.53 7.03 -14.83
N LYS A 219 -3.28 7.51 -14.91
CA LYS A 219 -2.78 8.26 -16.06
C LYS A 219 -2.93 7.44 -17.36
N ALA A 220 -2.43 6.21 -17.36
CA ALA A 220 -2.53 5.31 -18.51
C ALA A 220 -4.01 5.03 -18.89
N SER A 221 -4.90 4.93 -17.90
CA SER A 221 -6.32 4.69 -18.16
C SER A 221 -7.02 5.92 -18.74
N THR A 222 -6.71 7.12 -18.25
CA THR A 222 -7.20 8.37 -18.81
C THR A 222 -6.74 8.55 -20.26
N GLU A 223 -5.47 8.27 -20.55
CA GLU A 223 -4.91 8.34 -21.90
C GLU A 223 -5.58 7.32 -22.84
N ALA A 224 -5.78 6.08 -22.39
CA ALA A 224 -6.46 5.04 -23.17
C ALA A 224 -7.92 5.38 -23.48
N LEU A 225 -8.65 5.96 -22.51
CA LEU A 225 -10.03 6.42 -22.71
C LEU A 225 -10.08 7.56 -23.73
N ALA A 226 -9.18 8.54 -23.62
CA ALA A 226 -9.08 9.65 -24.57
C ALA A 226 -8.73 9.17 -25.99
N ALA A 227 -7.96 8.09 -26.11
CA ALA A 227 -7.62 7.45 -27.38
C ALA A 227 -8.72 6.54 -27.96
N GLY A 228 -9.86 6.39 -27.29
CA GLY A 228 -10.97 5.57 -27.79
C GLY A 228 -10.74 4.05 -27.67
N THR A 229 -10.13 3.61 -26.58
CA THR A 229 -9.95 2.18 -26.25
C THR A 229 -11.23 1.34 -26.42
N SER A 230 -11.07 0.09 -26.85
CA SER A 230 -12.18 -0.87 -27.02
C SER A 230 -12.73 -1.41 -25.69
N ASP A 231 -12.02 -1.21 -24.58
CA ASP A 231 -12.42 -1.66 -23.23
C ASP A 231 -12.50 -0.49 -22.25
N ALA A 232 -13.43 0.45 -22.52
CA ALA A 232 -13.62 1.62 -21.67
C ALA A 232 -14.00 1.24 -20.22
N ALA A 233 -14.81 0.18 -20.04
CA ALA A 233 -15.28 -0.26 -18.73
C ALA A 233 -14.12 -0.68 -17.80
N PHE A 234 -13.09 -1.35 -18.32
CA PHE A 234 -11.89 -1.67 -17.55
C PHE A 234 -11.18 -0.42 -17.04
N HIS A 235 -10.97 0.56 -17.92
CA HIS A 235 -10.26 1.80 -17.57
C HIS A 235 -11.05 2.68 -16.60
N GLU A 236 -12.37 2.79 -16.76
CA GLU A 236 -13.24 3.47 -15.80
C GLU A 236 -13.21 2.77 -14.44
N THR A 237 -13.23 1.43 -14.43
CA THR A 237 -13.11 0.64 -13.20
C THR A 237 -11.76 0.88 -12.50
N LYS A 238 -10.67 0.98 -13.26
CA LYS A 238 -9.34 1.33 -12.73
C LYS A 238 -9.32 2.70 -12.09
N LEU A 239 -9.91 3.70 -12.74
CA LEU A 239 -10.01 5.06 -12.19
C LEU A 239 -10.84 5.07 -10.89
N ALA A 240 -11.99 4.40 -10.86
CA ALA A 240 -12.80 4.29 -9.64
C ALA A 240 -12.06 3.60 -8.49
N THR A 241 -11.36 2.51 -8.79
CA THR A 241 -10.59 1.74 -7.79
C THR A 241 -9.41 2.54 -7.25
N GLY A 242 -8.70 3.25 -8.12
CA GLY A 242 -7.59 4.09 -7.73
C GLY A 242 -8.03 5.26 -6.85
N ARG A 243 -9.13 5.95 -7.19
CA ARG A 243 -9.70 7.01 -6.34
C ARG A 243 -10.08 6.49 -4.96
N TYR A 244 -10.62 5.27 -4.88
CA TYR A 244 -10.89 4.61 -3.61
C TYR A 244 -9.62 4.45 -2.78
N TYR A 245 -8.53 3.91 -3.36
CA TYR A 245 -7.27 3.74 -2.65
C TYR A 245 -6.72 5.08 -2.12
N MET A 246 -6.71 6.10 -2.98
CA MET A 246 -6.23 7.44 -2.65
C MET A 246 -7.02 8.06 -1.49
N ALA A 247 -8.34 7.86 -1.45
CA ALA A 247 -9.20 8.46 -0.43
C ALA A 247 -9.31 7.63 0.87
N ARG A 248 -9.17 6.30 0.80
CA ARG A 248 -9.52 5.38 1.90
C ARG A 248 -8.35 4.64 2.51
N GLN A 249 -7.27 4.44 1.75
CA GLN A 249 -6.10 3.67 2.19
C GLN A 249 -4.89 4.57 2.38
N LEU A 250 -4.64 5.50 1.44
CA LEU A 250 -3.47 6.37 1.49
C LEU A 250 -3.41 7.29 2.73
N PRO A 251 -4.52 7.76 3.34
CA PRO A 251 -4.46 8.55 4.59
C PRO A 251 -3.82 7.82 5.79
N ALA A 252 -3.60 6.50 5.71
CA ALA A 252 -2.81 5.76 6.70
C ALA A 252 -1.39 6.33 6.87
N THR A 253 -0.83 7.03 5.87
CA THR A 253 0.48 7.68 6.01
C THR A 253 0.50 8.69 7.15
N THR A 254 -0.57 9.46 7.35
CA THR A 254 -0.65 10.44 8.43
C THR A 254 -0.67 9.76 9.80
N MET A 255 -1.36 8.62 9.93
CA MET A 255 -1.34 7.82 11.16
C MET A 255 0.06 7.26 11.44
N HIS A 256 0.72 6.67 10.43
CA HIS A 256 2.08 6.15 10.59
C HIS A 256 3.09 7.26 10.94
N LEU A 257 2.92 8.47 10.38
CA LEU A 257 3.77 9.60 10.69
C LEU A 257 3.66 10.00 12.16
N ALA A 258 2.44 10.07 12.69
CA ALA A 258 2.22 10.37 14.10
C ALA A 258 2.89 9.34 15.02
N ARG A 259 2.81 8.05 14.68
CA ARG A 259 3.47 6.97 15.43
C ARG A 259 5.01 7.10 15.39
N ILE A 260 5.59 7.37 14.22
CA ILE A 260 7.03 7.61 14.07
C ILE A 260 7.49 8.82 14.91
N GLN A 261 6.74 9.92 14.87
CA GLN A 261 7.11 11.15 15.56
C GLN A 261 6.96 11.08 17.08
N SER A 262 6.24 10.08 17.60
CA SER A 262 6.16 9.82 19.05
C SER A 262 7.49 9.38 19.65
N GLY A 263 8.43 8.90 18.82
CA GLY A 263 9.78 8.52 19.22
C GLY A 263 9.86 7.22 20.01
N ALA A 264 11.02 7.00 20.62
CA ALA A 264 11.33 5.77 21.34
C ALA A 264 10.66 5.67 22.70
N ASP A 265 10.42 6.81 23.36
CA ASP A 265 10.04 6.83 24.78
C ASP A 265 8.80 5.96 25.07
N PRO A 266 7.69 6.04 24.31
CA PRO A 266 6.52 5.19 24.57
C PRO A 266 6.77 3.69 24.34
N VAL A 267 7.71 3.34 23.47
CA VAL A 267 8.03 1.95 23.10
C VAL A 267 9.01 1.33 24.09
N MET A 268 9.98 2.11 24.57
CA MET A 268 11.10 1.66 25.39
C MET A 268 10.91 1.92 26.89
N ALA A 269 9.82 2.58 27.30
CA ALA A 269 9.58 2.95 28.69
C ALA A 269 9.36 1.76 29.63
N LEU A 270 8.83 0.65 29.13
CA LEU A 270 8.51 -0.51 29.97
C LEU A 270 9.74 -1.41 30.12
N GLU A 271 10.12 -1.69 31.37
CA GLU A 271 11.15 -2.68 31.69
C GLU A 271 10.75 -4.07 31.19
N ALA A 272 11.73 -4.85 30.73
CA ALA A 272 11.49 -6.15 30.10
C ALA A 272 10.71 -7.13 31.01
N ALA A 273 10.91 -7.05 32.34
CA ALA A 273 10.22 -7.91 33.31
C ALA A 273 8.71 -7.63 33.46
N ASN A 274 8.21 -6.54 32.87
CA ASN A 274 6.82 -6.12 32.99
C ASN A 274 5.98 -6.43 31.72
N PHE A 275 6.52 -7.20 30.77
CA PHE A 275 5.80 -7.69 29.58
C PHE A 275 5.24 -9.10 29.78
#